data_AF-A0A7X7CZX1-F1
#
_entry.id   AF-A0A7X7CZX1-F1
#
_cell.length_a   1.000
_cell.length_b   1.000
_cell.length_c   1.000
_cell.angle_alpha   90.00
_cell.angle_beta   90.00
_cell.angle_gamma   90.00
#
_symmetry.space_group_name_H-M   'P 1'
#
loop_
_entity.id
_entity.type
_entity.pdbx_description
1 polymer ?
#
loop_
_entity_poly.entity_id
_entity_poly.type
_entity_poly.pdbx_seq_one_letter_code
_entity_poly.pdbx_strand_id
1 'polypeptide(L)' 'MIEKKPVIHTSPDLSKMKEVVIDHRTKIYIAPDADPAEAKLRYLANLKNRRP' A
#
# COMPACT_ATOMS: atom_id res chain seq x y z
N MET A 1 -9.39 -35.01 16.70
CA MET A 1 -9.54 -34.06 15.57
C MET A 1 -8.59 -32.90 15.83
N ILE A 2 -7.67 -32.59 14.91
CA ILE A 2 -6.75 -31.46 15.07
C ILE A 2 -7.45 -30.23 14.50
N GLU A 3 -7.97 -29.39 15.38
CA GLU A 3 -8.60 -28.12 15.01
C GLU A 3 -7.50 -27.14 14.56
N LYS A 4 -7.24 -27.08 13.25
CA LYS A 4 -6.41 -26.02 12.65
C LYS A 4 -7.17 -24.70 12.79
N LYS A 5 -6.75 -23.85 13.73
CA LYS A 5 -7.26 -22.47 13.82
C LYS A 5 -6.98 -21.74 12.50
N PRO A 6 -7.99 -21.16 11.85
CA PRO A 6 -7.77 -20.36 10.65
C PRO A 6 -6.89 -19.16 11.01
N VAL A 7 -5.84 -18.94 10.22
CA VAL A 7 -5.01 -17.74 10.33
C VAL A 7 -5.86 -16.57 9.87
N ILE A 8 -6.29 -15.73 10.81
CA ILE A 8 -7.08 -14.53 10.51
C ILE A 8 -6.14 -13.52 9.88
N HIS A 9 -6.20 -13.39 8.56
CA HIS A 9 -5.53 -12.30 7.84
C HIS A 9 -6.39 -11.04 7.96
N THR A 10 -6.10 -10.22 8.95
CA THR A 10 -6.73 -8.89 9.09
C THR A 10 -6.23 -7.99 7.97
N SER A 11 -7.15 -7.38 7.22
CA SER A 11 -6.81 -6.35 6.26
C SER A 11 -6.29 -5.10 6.99
N PRO A 12 -5.25 -4.44 6.48
CA PRO A 12 -4.75 -3.21 7.09
C PRO A 12 -5.81 -2.10 7.02
N ASP A 13 -6.05 -1.44 8.15
CA ASP A 13 -6.98 -0.30 8.26
C ASP A 13 -6.45 0.90 7.49
N LEU A 14 -7.12 1.26 6.38
CA LEU A 14 -6.75 2.40 5.55
C LEU A 14 -6.84 3.74 6.31
N SER A 15 -7.76 3.86 7.27
CA SER A 15 -7.91 5.07 8.10
C SER A 15 -6.69 5.38 8.97
N LYS A 16 -5.83 4.38 9.22
CA LYS A 16 -4.57 4.55 9.98
C LYS A 16 -3.38 4.85 9.08
N MET A 17 -3.60 4.94 7.77
CA MET A 17 -2.57 5.17 6.77
C MET A 17 -2.66 6.58 6.22
N LYS A 18 -1.52 7.10 5.77
CA LYS A 18 -1.42 8.41 5.14
C LYS A 18 -1.71 8.28 3.65
N GLU A 19 -2.69 9.04 3.17
CA GLU A 19 -2.99 9.12 1.74
C GLU A 19 -1.98 10.01 1.02
N VAL A 20 -1.46 9.51 -0.11
CA VAL A 20 -0.55 10.25 -0.99
C VAL A 20 -1.14 10.24 -2.38
N VAL A 21 -1.46 11.44 -2.87
CA VAL A 21 -2.02 11.63 -4.22
C VAL A 21 -0.88 11.69 -5.21
N ILE A 22 -0.82 10.74 -6.14
CA ILE A 22 0.21 10.67 -7.18
C ILE A 22 -0.23 11.47 -8.41
N ASP A 23 -1.49 11.28 -8.81
CA ASP A 23 -2.20 11.96 -9.89
C ASP A 23 -3.71 11.97 -9.58
N HIS A 24 -4.53 12.65 -10.38
CA HIS A 24 -5.97 12.78 -10.19
C HIS A 24 -6.70 11.42 -10.11
N ARG A 25 -6.14 10.37 -10.72
CA ARG A 25 -6.73 9.02 -10.73
C ARG A 25 -6.06 8.04 -9.76
N THR A 26 -4.90 8.38 -9.21
CA THR A 26 -4.07 7.42 -8.47
C THR A 26 -3.72 7.97 -7.09
N LYS A 27 -4.22 7.26 -6.07
CA LYS A 27 -3.88 7.48 -4.67
C LYS A 27 -3.22 6.23 -4.11
N ILE A 28 -2.16 6.42 -3.34
CA ILE A 28 -1.50 5.34 -2.61
C ILE A 28 -1.60 5.62 -1.11
N TYR A 29 -1.64 4.55 -0.31
CA TYR A 29 -1.68 4.63 1.15
C TYR A 29 -0.36 4.11 1.70
N ILE A 30 0.27 4.92 2.56
CA ILE A 30 1.55 4.59 3.18
C ILE A 30 1.44 4.64 4.70
N ALA A 31 2.42 4.07 5.39
CA ALA A 31 2.51 4.21 6.83
C ALA A 31 2.59 5.71 7.22
N PRO A 32 2.02 6.12 8.36
CA PRO A 32 2.00 7.51 8.78
C PRO A 32 3.41 8.12 8.91
N ASP A 33 4.39 7.30 9.32
CA ASP A 33 5.79 7.70 9.49
C ASP A 33 6.60 7.66 8.19
N ALA A 34 6.02 7.20 7.08
CA ALA A 34 6.72 7.08 5.81
C ALA A 34 6.70 8.40 5.00
N ASP A 35 7.77 8.60 4.22
CA ASP A 35 7.91 9.79 3.38
C ASP A 35 7.04 9.69 2.11
N PRO A 36 6.17 10.69 1.84
CA PRO A 36 5.30 10.67 0.68
C PRO A 36 6.04 10.85 -0.65
N ALA A 37 7.18 11.54 -0.68
CA ALA A 37 7.94 11.75 -1.91
C ALA A 37 8.68 10.47 -2.32
N GLU A 38 9.29 9.77 -1.37
CA GLU A 38 9.92 8.47 -1.60
C GLU A 38 8.89 7.43 -2.07
N ALA A 39 7.72 7.39 -1.44
CA ALA A 39 6.63 6.50 -1.84
C ALA A 39 6.16 6.76 -3.29
N LYS A 40 6.06 8.04 -3.68
CA LYS A 40 5.73 8.44 -5.06
C LYS A 40 6.80 7.98 -6.05
N LEU A 41 8.07 8.19 -5.74
CA LEU A 41 9.18 7.75 -6.60
C LEU A 41 9.17 6.23 -6.77
N ARG A 42 8.97 5.48 -5.69
CA ARG A 42 8.91 4.01 -5.71
C ARG A 42 7.75 3.51 -6.56
N TYR A 43 6.57 4.12 -6.44
CA TYR A 43 5.42 3.79 -7.26
C TYR A 43 5.70 4.02 -8.75
N LEU A 44 6.27 5.17 -9.11
CA LEU A 44 6.60 5.51 -10.49
C LEU A 44 7.68 4.59 -11.09
N ALA A 45 8.69 4.22 -10.29
CA ALA A 45 9.71 3.26 -10.71
C ALA A 45 9.10 1.88 -11.00
N ASN A 46 8.20 1.41 -10.15
CA ASN A 46 7.49 0.15 -10.36
C ASN A 46 6.53 0.20 -11.55
N LEU A 47 5.89 1.35 -11.81
CA LEU A 47 5.01 1.52 -12.97
C LEU A 47 5.78 1.35 -14.28
N LYS A 48 7.01 1.89 -14.38
CA LYS A 48 7.89 1.68 -15.55
C LYS A 48 8.27 0.21 -15.75
N ASN A 49 8.36 -0.56 -14.66
CA ASN A 49 8.72 -1.98 -14.70
C ASN A 49 7.53 -2.90 -15.00
N ARG A 50 6.29 -2.42 -14.90
CA ARG A 50 5.09 -3.12 -15.37
C ARG A 50 5.03 -3.04 -16.89
N ARG A 51 5.77 -3.92 -17.57
CA ARG A 51 5.57 -4.18 -19.01
C ARG A 51 4.22 -4.88 -19.22
N PRO A 52 3.53 -4.61 -20.34
CA PRO A 52 2.23 -5.20 -20.68
C PRO A 52 2.29 -6.72 -20.82
#